data_AF-A0A5C4WUX3-F1
#
_entry.id   AF-A0A5C4WUX3-F1
#
_cell.length_a   1.000
_cell.length_b   1.000
_cell.length_c   1.000
_cell.angle_alpha   90.00
_cell.angle_beta   90.00
_cell.angle_gamma   90.00
#
_symmetry.space_group_name_H-M   'P 1'
#
loop_
_entity.id
_entity.type
_entity.pdbx_description
1 polymer ?
#
loop_
_entity_poly.entity_id
_entity_poly.type
_entity_poly.pdbx_seq_one_letter_code
_entity_poly.pdbx_strand_id
1 'polypeptide(L)'
;MRRVGDGEHFDRLLAAARTYWGESPGGESCVVAEAFDQDIRVVVRTLMVAKAVGELLSARLFALVDPEWRRLAEVFGAEADGRPRVPPAALVTSRADADVRREIPVVHVHGTGSLMAYALFPDQGPCSFQEELPARVGAFFERHVWPHRHAIAPGAERTAWRAKSGYQVRTDTERRQLRHYGCARLGLDPERPTITVFGHTPVQDTELFHATVEYAASDVSANWLFLDPVPNAHPRIRCVTGDLSTNLLWSMTDAGVTFSDSDLPAFGIPVVQAGWSVGGACGGTHVARQASDIRLLLDEVVAKHDKGESILEPEQRERARLWLWLRRCGADVPTQLLPHWEHGVDYARALAVNLWHVERDGDPLYSAIARMWERREPMLTRFDFRDPAGPYVRGHEPFARPGQAGHQPFAPPGPAGHEPFAPPGHEPFAPPVSAGHHEEHPMSSFHDPEGSFVTRSTP
;
A
#
# COMPACT_ATOMS: atom_id res chain seq x y z
N MET A 1 -22.69 18.98 -15.76
CA MET A 1 -21.90 17.83 -15.30
C MET A 1 -21.80 16.85 -16.45
N ARG A 2 -20.59 16.59 -16.99
CA ARG A 2 -20.38 15.43 -17.87
C ARG A 2 -20.49 14.19 -16.99
N ARG A 3 -21.26 13.17 -17.38
CA ARG A 3 -21.30 11.90 -16.64
C ARG A 3 -19.94 11.23 -16.75
N VAL A 4 -19.56 10.48 -15.73
CA VAL A 4 -18.37 9.64 -15.82
C VAL A 4 -18.68 8.59 -16.89
N GLY A 5 -17.88 8.55 -17.97
CA GLY A 5 -18.15 7.71 -19.15
C GLY A 5 -18.69 8.43 -20.39
N ASP A 6 -18.95 9.74 -20.34
CA ASP A 6 -19.29 10.51 -21.55
C ASP A 6 -18.02 11.12 -22.18
N GLY A 7 -17.59 10.56 -23.31
CA GLY A 7 -16.51 11.14 -24.11
C GLY A 7 -15.85 10.19 -25.09
N GLU A 8 -15.19 10.75 -26.09
CA GLU A 8 -14.52 10.01 -27.18
C GLU A 8 -13.54 8.94 -26.66
N HIS A 9 -12.84 9.20 -25.56
CA HIS A 9 -11.92 8.23 -24.95
C HIS A 9 -12.64 7.01 -24.35
N PHE A 10 -13.83 7.20 -23.79
CA PHE A 10 -14.62 6.10 -23.23
C PHE A 10 -15.24 5.25 -24.35
N ASP A 11 -15.74 5.86 -25.43
CA ASP A 11 -16.24 5.08 -26.58
C ASP A 11 -15.12 4.27 -27.26
N ARG A 12 -13.90 4.84 -27.36
CA ARG A 12 -12.71 4.09 -27.83
C ARG A 12 -12.37 2.92 -26.91
N LEU A 13 -12.46 3.11 -25.59
CA LEU A 13 -12.30 2.04 -24.62
C LEU A 13 -13.33 0.93 -24.84
N LEU A 14 -14.62 1.28 -24.96
CA LEU A 14 -15.69 0.30 -25.19
C LEU A 14 -15.51 -0.47 -26.51
N ALA A 15 -14.94 0.15 -27.55
CA ALA A 15 -14.61 -0.53 -28.80
C ALA A 15 -13.45 -1.52 -28.60
N ALA A 16 -12.35 -1.07 -28.00
CA ALA A 16 -11.17 -1.90 -27.74
C ALA A 16 -11.51 -3.10 -26.84
N ALA A 17 -12.25 -2.86 -25.76
CA ALA A 17 -12.75 -3.87 -24.84
C ALA A 17 -13.61 -4.93 -25.53
N ARG A 18 -14.50 -4.53 -26.45
CA ARG A 18 -15.32 -5.46 -27.22
C ARG A 18 -14.49 -6.38 -28.11
N THR A 19 -13.48 -5.83 -28.77
CA THR A 19 -12.58 -6.62 -29.61
C THR A 19 -11.76 -7.60 -28.78
N TYR A 20 -11.29 -7.16 -27.61
CA TYR A 20 -10.40 -7.96 -26.76
C TYR A 20 -11.15 -9.03 -25.94
N TRP A 21 -12.32 -8.70 -25.38
CA TRP A 21 -13.07 -9.56 -24.44
C TRP A 21 -14.40 -10.08 -24.94
N GLY A 22 -14.84 -9.74 -26.17
CA GLY A 22 -16.20 -9.94 -26.67
C GLY A 22 -16.76 -11.37 -26.64
N GLU A 23 -15.95 -12.35 -26.26
CA GLU A 23 -16.39 -13.70 -25.91
C GLU A 23 -16.78 -13.78 -24.42
N SER A 24 -18.02 -14.19 -24.17
CA SER A 24 -18.47 -14.53 -22.83
C SER A 24 -18.22 -16.02 -22.60
N PRO A 25 -17.50 -16.41 -21.53
CA PRO A 25 -17.36 -17.81 -21.18
C PRO A 25 -18.74 -18.46 -21.00
N GLY A 26 -18.97 -19.56 -21.73
CA GLY A 26 -20.17 -20.37 -21.58
C GLY A 26 -20.04 -21.28 -20.35
N GLY A 27 -21.14 -21.48 -19.62
CA GLY A 27 -21.15 -22.36 -18.45
C GLY A 27 -22.44 -22.30 -17.64
N GLU A 28 -22.68 -23.35 -16.85
CA GLU A 28 -23.85 -23.44 -15.97
C GLU A 28 -23.71 -22.57 -14.71
N SER A 29 -22.48 -22.41 -14.21
CA SER A 29 -22.14 -21.59 -13.05
C SER A 29 -21.99 -20.10 -13.40
N CYS A 30 -21.88 -19.25 -12.38
CA CYS A 30 -21.67 -17.82 -12.57
C CYS A 30 -20.71 -17.20 -11.56
N VAL A 31 -20.04 -16.13 -11.97
CA VAL A 31 -19.24 -15.22 -11.13
C VAL A 31 -19.94 -13.88 -11.08
N VAL A 32 -20.07 -13.32 -9.87
CA VAL A 32 -20.66 -12.00 -9.67
C VAL A 32 -19.56 -10.98 -9.41
N ALA A 33 -19.59 -9.86 -10.13
CA ALA A 33 -18.73 -8.70 -9.92
C ALA A 33 -19.54 -7.56 -9.28
N GLU A 34 -19.18 -7.15 -8.07
CA GLU A 34 -19.73 -5.96 -7.40
C GLU A 34 -18.77 -4.78 -7.59
N ALA A 35 -19.08 -3.89 -8.54
CA ALA A 35 -18.25 -2.75 -8.89
C ALA A 35 -19.07 -1.45 -8.84
N PHE A 36 -19.36 -0.99 -7.63
CA PHE A 36 -20.18 0.20 -7.35
C PHE A 36 -19.36 1.48 -7.13
N ASP A 37 -18.14 1.54 -7.66
CA ASP A 37 -17.24 2.67 -7.44
C ASP A 37 -17.50 3.81 -8.43
N GLN A 38 -17.24 5.04 -8.02
CA GLN A 38 -17.30 6.22 -8.90
C GLN A 38 -16.04 6.33 -9.79
N ASP A 39 -14.97 5.61 -9.44
CA ASP A 39 -13.72 5.60 -10.16
C ASP A 39 -13.64 4.43 -11.16
N ILE A 40 -13.55 4.76 -12.46
CA ILE A 40 -13.36 3.79 -13.55
C ILE A 40 -12.21 2.82 -13.28
N ARG A 41 -11.15 3.28 -12.60
CA ARG A 41 -9.96 2.50 -12.27
C ARG A 41 -10.30 1.31 -11.37
N VAL A 42 -11.19 1.52 -10.41
CA VAL A 42 -11.68 0.46 -9.52
C VAL A 42 -12.59 -0.47 -10.29
N VAL A 43 -13.54 0.08 -11.05
CA VAL A 43 -14.53 -0.69 -11.81
C VAL A 43 -13.87 -1.65 -12.80
N VAL A 44 -12.94 -1.16 -13.63
CA VAL A 44 -12.21 -1.97 -14.61
C VAL A 44 -11.41 -3.08 -13.93
N ARG A 45 -10.73 -2.78 -12.81
CA ARG A 45 -9.96 -3.79 -12.06
C ARG A 45 -10.86 -4.91 -11.53
N THR A 46 -11.99 -4.55 -10.94
CA THR A 46 -12.97 -5.52 -10.43
C THR A 46 -13.52 -6.39 -11.55
N LEU A 47 -13.93 -5.79 -12.67
CA LEU A 47 -14.44 -6.51 -13.85
C LEU A 47 -13.37 -7.41 -14.47
N MET A 48 -12.11 -6.95 -14.54
CA MET A 48 -10.99 -7.74 -15.04
C MET A 48 -10.75 -8.99 -14.20
N VAL A 49 -10.64 -8.83 -12.87
CA VAL A 49 -10.44 -9.97 -11.96
C VAL A 49 -11.64 -10.92 -12.05
N ALA A 50 -12.86 -10.39 -12.10
CA ALA A 50 -14.06 -11.20 -12.25
C ALA A 50 -14.09 -11.99 -13.56
N LYS A 51 -13.68 -11.37 -14.68
CA LYS A 51 -13.58 -12.05 -15.97
C LYS A 51 -12.53 -13.16 -15.92
N ALA A 52 -11.35 -12.90 -15.38
CA ALA A 52 -10.29 -13.90 -15.26
C ALA A 52 -10.69 -15.08 -14.35
N VAL A 53 -11.38 -14.83 -13.24
CA VAL A 53 -11.97 -15.89 -12.40
C VAL A 53 -13.07 -16.64 -13.16
N GLY A 54 -13.91 -15.93 -13.92
CA GLY A 54 -14.95 -16.53 -14.76
C GLY A 54 -14.38 -17.46 -15.83
N GLU A 55 -13.33 -17.05 -16.52
CA GLU A 55 -12.62 -17.89 -17.50
C GLU A 55 -12.01 -19.13 -16.87
N LEU A 56 -11.33 -18.98 -15.72
CA LEU A 56 -10.76 -20.09 -14.97
C LEU A 56 -11.82 -21.13 -14.57
N LEU A 57 -13.01 -20.66 -14.20
CA LEU A 57 -14.12 -21.50 -13.76
C LEU A 57 -15.05 -21.94 -14.90
N SER A 58 -14.82 -21.48 -16.14
CA SER A 58 -15.77 -21.60 -17.25
C SER A 58 -17.19 -21.16 -16.83
N ALA A 59 -17.29 -20.00 -16.19
CA ALA A 59 -18.48 -19.47 -15.55
C ALA A 59 -18.93 -18.15 -16.19
N ARG A 60 -20.24 -17.92 -16.29
CA ARG A 60 -20.80 -16.67 -16.82
C ARG A 60 -20.54 -15.50 -15.88
N LEU A 61 -20.29 -14.31 -16.43
CA LEU A 61 -20.08 -13.09 -15.64
C LEU A 61 -21.41 -12.33 -15.45
N PHE A 62 -21.73 -12.00 -14.20
CA PHE A 62 -22.79 -11.06 -13.85
C PHE A 62 -22.17 -9.85 -13.16
N ALA A 63 -22.56 -8.64 -13.56
CA ALA A 63 -21.99 -7.42 -13.00
C ALA A 63 -23.08 -6.59 -12.31
N LEU A 64 -22.89 -6.36 -11.01
CA LEU A 64 -23.65 -5.43 -10.19
C LEU A 64 -22.90 -4.10 -10.16
N VAL A 65 -23.34 -3.18 -11.01
CA VAL A 65 -22.68 -1.88 -11.24
C VAL A 65 -23.69 -0.76 -11.33
N ASP A 66 -23.23 0.47 -11.08
CA ASP A 66 -24.05 1.66 -11.30
C ASP A 66 -24.44 1.81 -12.79
N PRO A 67 -25.58 2.45 -13.11
CA PRO A 67 -26.07 2.54 -14.49
C PRO A 67 -25.07 3.12 -15.50
N GLU A 68 -24.17 4.01 -15.05
CA GLU A 68 -23.12 4.60 -15.90
C GLU A 68 -22.07 3.58 -16.37
N TRP A 69 -21.83 2.53 -15.59
CA TRP A 69 -20.85 1.48 -15.89
C TRP A 69 -21.43 0.28 -16.63
N ARG A 70 -22.74 0.25 -16.88
CA ARG A 70 -23.40 -0.90 -17.52
C ARG A 70 -22.80 -1.24 -18.88
N ARG A 71 -22.60 -0.24 -19.74
CA ARG A 71 -21.97 -0.42 -21.06
C ARG A 71 -20.56 -1.01 -20.94
N LEU A 72 -19.83 -0.64 -19.90
CA LEU A 72 -18.49 -1.18 -19.64
C LEU A 72 -18.58 -2.66 -19.20
N ALA A 73 -19.47 -2.99 -18.28
CA ALA A 73 -19.68 -4.38 -17.87
C ALA A 73 -20.09 -5.30 -19.04
N GLU A 74 -20.98 -4.83 -19.92
CA GLU A 74 -21.41 -5.57 -21.12
C GLU A 74 -20.23 -5.88 -22.06
N VAL A 75 -19.30 -4.94 -22.29
CA VAL A 75 -18.13 -5.20 -23.14
C VAL A 75 -17.10 -6.12 -22.49
N PHE A 76 -17.13 -6.30 -21.17
CA PHE A 76 -16.38 -7.36 -20.47
C PHE A 76 -17.04 -8.75 -20.60
N GLY A 77 -18.25 -8.82 -21.18
CA GLY A 77 -19.03 -10.05 -21.32
C GLY A 77 -19.97 -10.32 -20.16
N ALA A 78 -20.36 -9.29 -19.41
CA ALA A 78 -21.38 -9.44 -18.37
C ALA A 78 -22.79 -9.60 -18.98
N GLU A 79 -23.60 -10.47 -18.39
CA GLU A 79 -24.99 -10.67 -18.75
C GLU A 79 -25.83 -9.40 -18.52
N ALA A 80 -26.73 -9.08 -19.46
CA ALA A 80 -27.56 -7.88 -19.39
C ALA A 80 -28.63 -7.93 -18.27
N ASP A 81 -29.06 -9.13 -17.90
CA ASP A 81 -30.03 -9.37 -16.82
C ASP A 81 -29.27 -9.40 -15.48
N GLY A 82 -29.24 -8.25 -14.80
CA GLY A 82 -28.35 -7.95 -13.67
C GLY A 82 -28.51 -8.76 -12.38
N ARG A 83 -29.12 -9.95 -12.39
CA ARG A 83 -29.08 -10.88 -11.24
C ARG A 83 -28.93 -12.33 -11.69
N PRO A 84 -27.98 -13.08 -11.11
CA PRO A 84 -27.85 -14.50 -11.40
C PRO A 84 -29.08 -15.26 -10.88
N ARG A 85 -29.56 -16.22 -11.67
CA ARG A 85 -30.65 -17.13 -11.29
C ARG A 85 -30.17 -18.38 -10.55
N VAL A 86 -28.86 -18.58 -10.53
CA VAL A 86 -28.17 -19.69 -9.85
C VAL A 86 -27.26 -19.12 -8.78
N PRO A 87 -26.95 -19.87 -7.70
CA PRO A 87 -25.97 -19.44 -6.71
C PRO A 87 -24.62 -19.13 -7.39
N PRO A 88 -23.97 -18.01 -7.05
CA PRO A 88 -22.66 -17.67 -7.60
C PRO A 88 -21.59 -18.66 -7.14
N ALA A 89 -20.71 -19.05 -8.05
CA ALA A 89 -19.51 -19.83 -7.74
C ALA A 89 -18.41 -18.95 -7.12
N ALA A 90 -18.45 -17.64 -7.34
CA ALA A 90 -17.53 -16.67 -6.77
C ALA A 90 -18.15 -15.27 -6.74
N LEU A 91 -17.70 -14.46 -5.80
CA LEU A 91 -17.94 -13.03 -5.73
C LEU A 91 -16.61 -12.30 -5.90
N VAL A 92 -16.55 -11.32 -6.80
CA VAL A 92 -15.43 -10.39 -6.94
C VAL A 92 -15.94 -8.99 -6.65
N THR A 93 -15.35 -8.29 -5.70
CA THR A 93 -15.90 -7.03 -5.20
C THR A 93 -14.79 -6.01 -4.94
N SER A 94 -15.08 -4.72 -5.14
CA SER A 94 -14.25 -3.62 -4.64
C SER A 94 -14.73 -3.07 -3.29
N ARG A 95 -15.82 -3.61 -2.74
CA ARG A 95 -16.40 -3.25 -1.45
C ARG A 95 -16.59 -4.51 -0.63
N ALA A 96 -15.53 -4.97 0.03
CA ALA A 96 -15.67 -6.03 1.00
C ALA A 96 -16.29 -5.46 2.29
N ASP A 97 -17.54 -5.83 2.56
CA ASP A 97 -18.08 -5.72 3.92
C ASP A 97 -17.35 -6.76 4.78
N ALA A 98 -16.51 -6.27 5.70
CA ALA A 98 -15.56 -7.11 6.40
C ALA A 98 -16.23 -8.10 7.34
N ASP A 99 -17.42 -7.77 7.85
CA ASP A 99 -18.14 -8.51 8.89
C ASP A 99 -19.10 -9.56 8.31
N VAL A 100 -19.39 -9.50 6.99
CA VAL A 100 -20.34 -10.42 6.36
C VAL A 100 -19.67 -11.77 6.12
N ARG A 101 -20.23 -12.81 6.76
CA ARG A 101 -19.88 -14.20 6.47
C ARG A 101 -20.37 -14.62 5.09
N ARG A 102 -19.50 -15.28 4.34
CA ARG A 102 -19.76 -15.70 2.96
C ARG A 102 -19.63 -17.21 2.81
N GLU A 103 -20.57 -17.82 2.12
CA GLU A 103 -20.57 -19.27 1.83
C GLU A 103 -19.88 -19.61 0.50
N ILE A 104 -19.46 -18.58 -0.23
CA ILE A 104 -18.81 -18.68 -1.53
C ILE A 104 -17.44 -17.98 -1.49
N PRO A 105 -16.49 -18.39 -2.36
CA PRO A 105 -15.23 -17.67 -2.51
C PRO A 105 -15.45 -16.18 -2.81
N VAL A 106 -14.69 -15.32 -2.13
CA VAL A 106 -14.73 -13.88 -2.34
C VAL A 106 -13.34 -13.36 -2.67
N VAL A 107 -13.23 -12.62 -3.76
CA VAL A 107 -12.02 -11.88 -4.15
C VAL A 107 -12.28 -10.39 -3.98
N HIS A 108 -11.66 -9.80 -2.97
CA HIS A 108 -11.67 -8.36 -2.75
C HIS A 108 -10.55 -7.71 -3.56
N VAL A 109 -10.92 -6.95 -4.57
CA VAL A 109 -9.98 -6.22 -5.42
C VAL A 109 -9.64 -4.89 -4.75
N HIS A 110 -8.34 -4.65 -4.56
CA HIS A 110 -7.81 -3.50 -3.87
C HIS A 110 -6.73 -2.81 -4.71
N GLY A 111 -6.43 -1.56 -4.34
CA GLY A 111 -5.16 -0.93 -4.66
C GLY A 111 -5.26 0.36 -5.45
N THR A 112 -4.31 1.24 -5.17
CA THR A 112 -4.03 2.49 -5.88
C THR A 112 -2.75 2.41 -6.71
N GLY A 113 -2.18 1.20 -6.88
CA GLY A 113 -0.98 0.89 -7.68
C GLY A 113 -1.31 0.19 -9.00
N SER A 114 -0.74 -1.00 -9.26
CA SER A 114 -1.16 -1.83 -10.41
C SER A 114 -2.42 -2.62 -10.06
N LEU A 115 -2.30 -3.81 -9.47
CA LEU A 115 -3.43 -4.65 -9.11
C LEU A 115 -3.09 -5.50 -7.89
N MET A 116 -3.87 -5.33 -6.83
CA MET A 116 -3.84 -6.16 -5.64
C MET A 116 -5.21 -6.80 -5.45
N ALA A 117 -5.24 -8.02 -4.92
CA ALA A 117 -6.49 -8.63 -4.50
C ALA A 117 -6.25 -9.53 -3.29
N TYR A 118 -7.28 -9.68 -2.47
CA TYR A 118 -7.33 -10.62 -1.35
C TYR A 118 -8.43 -11.62 -1.60
N ALA A 119 -8.21 -12.88 -1.25
CA ALA A 119 -9.17 -13.94 -1.47
C ALA A 119 -9.49 -14.67 -0.16
N LEU A 120 -10.77 -14.96 0.03
CA LEU A 120 -11.25 -15.87 1.06
C LEU A 120 -11.94 -17.05 0.40
N PHE A 121 -11.60 -18.24 0.87
CA PHE A 121 -12.19 -19.49 0.40
C PHE A 121 -12.92 -20.20 1.56
N PRO A 122 -14.23 -20.50 1.41
CA PRO A 122 -15.06 -21.15 2.44
C PRO A 122 -14.62 -22.54 2.87
N ASP A 123 -13.91 -23.25 1.99
CA ASP A 123 -13.34 -24.57 2.27
C ASP A 123 -12.20 -24.53 3.32
N GLN A 124 -11.75 -23.34 3.73
CA GLN A 124 -10.70 -23.14 4.72
C GLN A 124 -11.21 -22.65 6.10
N GLY A 125 -12.52 -22.52 6.30
CA GLY A 125 -13.13 -22.07 7.56
C GLY A 125 -14.16 -20.95 7.37
N PRO A 126 -14.62 -20.31 8.47
CA PRO A 126 -15.46 -19.13 8.40
C PRO A 126 -14.89 -18.09 7.43
N CYS A 127 -15.76 -17.33 6.75
CA CYS A 127 -15.35 -16.41 5.68
C CYS A 127 -15.90 -15.02 5.92
N SER A 128 -15.37 -14.35 6.95
CA SER A 128 -15.43 -12.90 7.07
C SER A 128 -14.02 -12.34 6.86
N PHE A 129 -13.90 -11.20 6.18
CA PHE A 129 -12.59 -10.54 6.01
C PHE A 129 -12.05 -10.02 7.34
N GLN A 130 -12.95 -9.59 8.23
CA GLN A 130 -12.61 -9.05 9.53
C GLN A 130 -11.90 -10.09 10.41
N GLU A 131 -12.46 -11.30 10.53
CA GLU A 131 -11.97 -12.30 11.48
C GLU A 131 -10.77 -13.09 10.92
N GLU A 132 -10.77 -13.39 9.61
CA GLU A 132 -9.92 -14.45 9.06
C GLU A 132 -8.78 -13.95 8.17
N LEU A 133 -8.98 -12.87 7.41
CA LEU A 133 -7.99 -12.45 6.42
C LEU A 133 -6.62 -12.15 7.06
N PRO A 134 -6.52 -11.38 8.17
CA PRO A 134 -5.22 -11.11 8.78
C PRO A 134 -4.48 -12.39 9.18
N ALA A 135 -5.17 -13.35 9.80
CA ALA A 135 -4.57 -14.61 10.22
C ALA A 135 -4.08 -15.45 9.03
N ARG A 136 -4.85 -15.51 7.94
CA ARG A 136 -4.46 -16.24 6.71
C ARG A 136 -3.27 -15.56 6.02
N VAL A 137 -3.28 -14.23 5.93
CA VAL A 137 -2.16 -13.45 5.42
C VAL A 137 -0.90 -13.64 6.27
N GLY A 138 -1.03 -13.61 7.59
CA GLY A 138 0.05 -13.92 8.53
C GLY A 138 0.62 -15.32 8.31
N ALA A 139 -0.24 -16.34 8.21
CA ALA A 139 0.18 -17.71 7.94
C ALA A 139 0.89 -17.86 6.58
N PHE A 140 0.40 -17.18 5.54
CA PHE A 140 1.08 -17.12 4.24
C PHE A 140 2.45 -16.46 4.38
N PHE A 141 2.53 -15.32 5.07
CA PHE A 141 3.77 -14.58 5.29
C PHE A 141 4.82 -15.44 6.02
N GLU A 142 4.45 -16.08 7.13
CA GLU A 142 5.35 -16.97 7.89
C GLU A 142 5.87 -18.14 7.08
N ARG A 143 5.00 -18.74 6.26
CA ARG A 143 5.34 -19.94 5.51
C ARG A 143 6.14 -19.65 4.24
N HIS A 144 5.86 -18.52 3.58
CA HIS A 144 6.29 -18.30 2.20
C HIS A 144 7.11 -17.03 1.98
N VAL A 145 7.11 -16.08 2.92
CA VAL A 145 7.84 -14.81 2.77
C VAL A 145 8.98 -14.72 3.77
N TRP A 146 8.70 -14.96 5.05
CA TRP A 146 9.67 -14.91 6.14
C TRP A 146 10.91 -15.80 5.95
N PRO A 147 10.79 -17.04 5.42
CA PRO A 147 11.95 -17.90 5.17
C PRO A 147 12.91 -17.31 4.13
N HIS A 148 12.41 -16.47 3.23
CA HIS A 148 13.17 -15.83 2.16
C HIS A 148 13.64 -14.41 2.50
N ARG A 149 13.49 -13.97 3.77
CA ARG A 149 13.80 -12.60 4.21
C ARG A 149 15.18 -12.10 3.80
N HIS A 150 16.22 -12.94 3.89
CA HIS A 150 17.58 -12.54 3.52
C HIS A 150 17.72 -12.25 2.01
N ALA A 151 17.01 -12.99 1.15
CA ALA A 151 16.99 -12.73 -0.29
C ALA A 151 16.19 -11.45 -0.62
N ILE A 152 15.12 -11.18 0.12
CA ILE A 152 14.20 -10.06 -0.09
C ILE A 152 14.72 -8.75 0.55
N ALA A 153 15.54 -8.84 1.60
CA ALA A 153 15.96 -7.71 2.45
C ALA A 153 16.48 -6.49 1.67
N PRO A 154 17.34 -6.62 0.63
CA PRO A 154 17.76 -5.45 -0.15
C PRO A 154 16.60 -4.75 -0.88
N GLY A 155 15.62 -5.53 -1.37
CA GLY A 155 14.40 -5.00 -1.99
C GLY A 155 13.48 -4.34 -0.98
N ALA A 156 13.34 -4.94 0.21
CA ALA A 156 12.55 -4.39 1.30
C ALA A 156 13.12 -3.06 1.82
N GLU A 157 14.44 -2.94 1.97
CA GLU A 157 15.10 -1.69 2.36
C GLU A 157 14.83 -0.58 1.35
N ARG A 158 15.01 -0.87 0.05
CA ARG A 158 14.73 0.10 -1.03
C ARG A 158 13.27 0.52 -1.04
N THR A 159 12.35 -0.40 -0.79
CA THR A 159 10.91 -0.12 -0.77
C THR A 159 10.56 0.77 0.41
N ALA A 160 11.09 0.47 1.60
CA ALA A 160 10.94 1.31 2.78
C ALA A 160 11.49 2.72 2.53
N TRP A 161 12.68 2.84 1.92
CA TRP A 161 13.25 4.14 1.58
C TRP A 161 12.40 4.94 0.59
N ARG A 162 11.84 4.29 -0.44
CA ARG A 162 10.93 4.94 -1.40
C ARG A 162 9.59 5.33 -0.78
N ALA A 163 9.03 4.48 0.07
CA ALA A 163 7.80 4.76 0.81
C ALA A 163 7.99 5.95 1.77
N LYS A 164 9.21 6.10 2.31
CA LYS A 164 9.64 7.25 3.11
C LYS A 164 9.80 8.55 2.28
N SER A 165 9.52 8.58 0.97
CA SER A 165 9.74 9.78 0.14
C SER A 165 8.97 11.05 0.58
N GLY A 166 7.85 10.89 1.31
CA GLY A 166 7.15 11.99 1.99
C GLY A 166 7.79 12.43 3.32
N TYR A 167 8.67 11.61 3.89
CA TYR A 167 9.45 11.83 5.12
C TYR A 167 10.95 11.96 4.79
N GLN A 168 11.37 13.12 4.31
CA GLN A 168 12.71 13.39 3.76
C GLN A 168 13.80 13.66 4.80
N VAL A 169 13.55 13.39 6.09
CA VAL A 169 14.52 13.59 7.17
C VAL A 169 15.64 12.56 7.09
N ARG A 170 16.87 13.06 6.94
CA ARG A 170 18.08 12.26 6.65
C ARG A 170 18.94 12.03 7.88
N THR A 171 18.89 12.93 8.86
CA THR A 171 19.73 12.86 10.07
C THR A 171 18.92 12.98 11.34
N ASP A 172 19.44 12.43 12.44
CA ASP A 172 18.83 12.57 13.76
C ASP A 172 18.83 14.03 14.23
N THR A 173 19.79 14.83 13.79
CA THR A 173 19.82 16.27 14.08
C THR A 173 18.68 17.01 13.39
N GLU A 174 18.46 16.76 12.10
CA GLU A 174 17.30 17.31 11.37
C GLU A 174 15.98 16.87 12.03
N ARG A 175 15.87 15.58 12.40
CA ARG A 175 14.69 15.06 13.12
C ARG A 175 14.46 15.82 14.42
N ARG A 176 15.49 16.00 15.24
CA ARG A 176 15.39 16.73 16.53
C ARG A 176 15.01 18.19 16.36
N GLN A 177 15.54 18.86 15.33
CA GLN A 177 15.19 20.25 15.03
C GLN A 177 13.73 20.38 14.59
N LEU A 178 13.28 19.52 13.69
CA LEU A 178 11.88 19.48 13.24
C LEU A 178 10.94 19.12 14.38
N ARG A 179 11.33 18.17 15.25
CA ARG A 179 10.60 17.84 16.47
C ARG A 179 10.40 19.08 17.34
N HIS A 180 11.49 19.77 17.71
CA HIS A 180 11.41 20.96 18.56
C HIS A 180 10.50 22.03 17.94
N TYR A 181 10.66 22.29 16.64
CA TYR A 181 9.84 23.26 15.93
C TYR A 181 8.35 22.86 15.94
N GLY A 182 8.05 21.59 15.66
CA GLY A 182 6.67 21.09 15.61
C GLY A 182 6.01 21.06 16.99
N CYS A 183 6.72 20.58 18.02
CA CYS A 183 6.24 20.58 19.39
C CYS A 183 5.95 22.01 19.86
N ALA A 184 6.85 22.96 19.62
CA ALA A 184 6.64 24.36 19.95
C ALA A 184 5.41 24.96 19.24
N ARG A 185 5.22 24.65 17.95
CA ARG A 185 4.07 25.12 17.16
C ARG A 185 2.73 24.60 17.70
N LEU A 186 2.71 23.41 18.29
CA LEU A 186 1.50 22.76 18.83
C LEU A 186 1.35 22.95 20.35
N GLY A 187 2.28 23.65 21.00
CA GLY A 187 2.31 23.78 22.46
C GLY A 187 2.48 22.43 23.17
N LEU A 188 3.33 21.57 22.63
CA LEU A 188 3.74 20.28 23.18
C LEU A 188 5.14 20.37 23.79
N ASP A 189 5.43 19.49 24.75
CA ASP A 189 6.73 19.42 25.41
C ASP A 189 7.69 18.54 24.59
N PRO A 190 8.75 19.09 23.95
CA PRO A 190 9.63 18.32 23.09
C PRO A 190 10.40 17.20 23.82
N GLU A 191 10.51 17.27 25.16
CA GLU A 191 11.23 16.28 25.98
C GLU A 191 10.36 15.07 26.33
N ARG A 192 9.04 15.13 26.13
CA ARG A 192 8.13 14.00 26.36
C ARG A 192 7.95 13.17 25.10
N PRO A 193 7.73 11.85 25.21
CA PRO A 193 7.33 11.04 24.07
C PRO A 193 6.06 11.60 23.42
N THR A 194 6.01 11.64 22.10
CA THR A 194 4.78 11.99 21.37
C THR A 194 4.17 10.73 20.77
N ILE A 195 2.95 10.44 21.20
CA ILE A 195 2.14 9.31 20.73
C ILE A 195 1.13 9.85 19.73
N THR A 196 1.19 9.34 18.50
CA THR A 196 0.33 9.77 17.40
C THR A 196 -0.75 8.73 17.12
N VAL A 197 -2.02 9.12 17.15
CA VAL A 197 -3.19 8.26 16.95
C VAL A 197 -3.83 8.56 15.60
N PHE A 198 -4.05 7.54 14.76
CA PHE A 198 -4.55 7.72 13.40
C PHE A 198 -5.24 6.48 12.79
N GLY A 199 -6.00 6.71 11.70
CA GLY A 199 -6.63 5.66 10.90
C GLY A 199 -7.93 5.12 11.46
N HIS A 200 -8.53 5.76 12.47
CA HIS A 200 -9.79 5.36 13.08
C HIS A 200 -10.95 5.42 12.10
N THR A 201 -11.66 4.31 11.94
CA THR A 201 -12.95 4.28 11.23
C THR A 201 -14.09 4.27 12.24
N PRO A 202 -14.90 5.35 12.33
CA PRO A 202 -16.03 5.40 13.25
C PRO A 202 -16.95 4.19 13.09
N VAL A 203 -17.59 3.77 14.19
CA VAL A 203 -18.40 2.54 14.31
C VAL A 203 -17.57 1.28 14.51
N GLN A 204 -16.59 0.99 13.63
CA GLN A 204 -15.82 -0.26 13.69
C GLN A 204 -14.85 -0.33 14.88
N ASP A 205 -14.14 0.77 15.13
CA ASP A 205 -13.02 0.80 16.08
C ASP A 205 -13.36 1.50 17.41
N THR A 206 -14.64 1.77 17.62
CA THR A 206 -15.17 2.70 18.64
C THR A 206 -14.64 2.40 20.05
N GLU A 207 -14.71 1.14 20.50
CA GLU A 207 -14.29 0.75 21.85
C GLU A 207 -12.80 1.06 22.11
N LEU A 208 -11.94 0.62 21.19
CA LEU A 208 -10.48 0.74 21.33
C LEU A 208 -10.01 2.18 21.14
N PHE A 209 -10.66 2.93 20.24
CA PHE A 209 -10.42 4.36 20.09
C PHE A 209 -10.81 5.14 21.34
N HIS A 210 -11.98 4.87 21.92
CA HIS A 210 -12.38 5.48 23.20
C HIS A 210 -11.42 5.13 24.33
N ALA A 211 -10.98 3.88 24.44
CA ALA A 211 -9.99 3.48 25.44
C ALA A 211 -8.66 4.25 25.29
N THR A 212 -8.22 4.50 24.05
CA THR A 212 -7.03 5.31 23.76
C THR A 212 -7.24 6.77 24.15
N VAL A 213 -8.40 7.35 23.83
CA VAL A 213 -8.76 8.72 24.22
C VAL A 213 -8.82 8.88 25.74
N GLU A 214 -9.45 7.95 26.45
CA GLU A 214 -9.54 7.96 27.92
C GLU A 214 -8.15 7.90 28.56
N TYR A 215 -7.29 7.00 28.07
CA TYR A 215 -5.93 6.87 28.55
C TYR A 215 -5.15 8.18 28.31
N ALA A 216 -5.21 8.71 27.09
CA ALA A 216 -4.57 9.98 26.70
C ALA A 216 -5.04 11.18 27.52
N ALA A 217 -6.31 11.22 27.91
CA ALA A 217 -6.85 12.29 28.75
C ALA A 217 -6.27 12.25 30.17
N SER A 218 -6.07 11.04 30.72
CA SER A 218 -5.56 10.82 32.07
C SER A 218 -4.04 10.95 32.18
N ASP A 219 -3.32 10.57 31.13
CA ASP A 219 -1.86 10.54 31.10
C ASP A 219 -1.24 11.95 31.05
N VAL A 220 -0.13 12.11 31.75
CA VAL A 220 0.68 13.34 31.79
C VAL A 220 2.12 13.09 31.39
N SER A 221 2.50 11.85 31.10
CA SER A 221 3.86 11.47 30.76
C SER A 221 4.18 11.68 29.28
N ALA A 222 3.17 11.61 28.40
CA ALA A 222 3.33 11.78 26.95
C ALA A 222 2.61 13.03 26.40
N ASN A 223 3.02 13.42 25.19
CA ASN A 223 2.23 14.27 24.30
C ASN A 223 1.29 13.41 23.46
N TRP A 224 0.05 13.86 23.29
CA TRP A 224 -0.99 13.13 22.55
C TRP A 224 -1.42 13.88 21.31
N LEU A 225 -1.14 13.30 20.14
CA LEU A 225 -1.44 13.85 18.83
C LEU A 225 -2.46 12.96 18.11
N PHE A 226 -3.67 13.45 17.89
CA PHE A 226 -4.72 12.71 17.18
C PHE A 226 -4.90 13.30 15.78
N LEU A 227 -4.78 12.46 14.75
CA LEU A 227 -5.06 12.85 13.36
C LEU A 227 -6.55 12.68 13.04
N ASP A 228 -7.21 11.76 13.74
CA ASP A 228 -8.65 11.55 13.64
C ASP A 228 -9.41 12.43 14.65
N PRO A 229 -10.66 12.82 14.34
CA PRO A 229 -11.47 13.61 15.25
C PRO A 229 -11.72 12.91 16.59
N VAL A 230 -11.49 13.62 17.70
CA VAL A 230 -11.76 13.13 19.06
C VAL A 230 -13.10 13.70 19.56
N PRO A 231 -14.03 12.84 20.05
CA PRO A 231 -15.24 13.31 20.71
C PRO A 231 -14.90 14.07 21.99
N ASN A 232 -15.33 15.33 22.07
CA ASN A 232 -15.06 16.27 23.16
C ASN A 232 -13.58 16.67 23.27
N ALA A 233 -13.27 17.92 22.93
CA ALA A 233 -11.92 18.45 23.02
C ALA A 233 -11.40 18.39 24.46
N HIS A 234 -10.27 17.70 24.66
CA HIS A 234 -9.56 17.65 25.94
C HIS A 234 -8.30 18.52 25.85
N PRO A 235 -7.98 19.37 26.84
CA PRO A 235 -6.85 20.31 26.76
C PRO A 235 -5.48 19.65 26.64
N ARG A 236 -5.35 18.35 26.94
CA ARG A 236 -4.10 17.58 26.77
C ARG A 236 -3.97 16.91 25.41
N ILE A 237 -5.06 16.77 24.67
CA ILE A 237 -5.09 16.12 23.37
C ILE A 237 -4.99 17.20 22.29
N ARG A 238 -4.05 17.05 21.36
CA ARG A 238 -3.96 17.90 20.17
C ARG A 238 -4.54 17.16 18.99
N CYS A 239 -5.71 17.61 18.53
CA CYS A 239 -6.27 17.13 17.27
C CYS A 239 -5.66 17.94 16.12
N VAL A 240 -5.03 17.29 15.17
CA VAL A 240 -4.41 17.95 14.02
C VAL A 240 -4.90 17.29 12.74
N THR A 241 -5.79 18.00 12.03
CA THR A 241 -6.39 17.51 10.79
C THR A 241 -5.71 18.17 9.59
N GLY A 242 -4.88 17.43 8.85
CA GLY A 242 -4.32 17.86 7.56
C GLY A 242 -3.26 18.99 7.55
N ASP A 243 -3.03 19.68 8.67
CA ASP A 243 -2.21 20.90 8.72
C ASP A 243 -0.69 20.68 8.87
N LEU A 244 -0.24 19.45 9.07
CA LEU A 244 1.18 19.12 9.24
C LEU A 244 1.73 18.42 8.00
N SER A 245 2.93 18.83 7.59
CA SER A 245 3.68 18.05 6.62
C SER A 245 4.07 16.71 7.22
N THR A 246 4.13 15.67 6.38
CA THR A 246 4.64 14.33 6.72
C THR A 246 6.02 14.38 7.40
N ASN A 247 6.88 15.31 6.96
CA ASN A 247 8.17 15.60 7.60
C ASN A 247 8.03 15.98 9.07
N LEU A 248 7.15 16.93 9.36
CA LEU A 248 6.98 17.44 10.71
C LEU A 248 6.31 16.41 11.61
N LEU A 249 5.22 15.81 11.13
CA LEU A 249 4.44 14.82 11.85
C LEU A 249 5.29 13.61 12.30
N TRP A 250 6.00 12.99 11.37
CA TRP A 250 6.81 11.80 11.70
C TRP A 250 8.16 12.14 12.35
N SER A 251 8.61 13.40 12.30
CA SER A 251 9.75 13.82 13.14
C SER A 251 9.37 13.91 14.61
N MET A 252 8.13 14.33 14.92
CA MET A 252 7.62 14.41 16.28
C MET A 252 7.17 13.06 16.83
N THR A 253 6.73 12.14 15.99
CA THR A 253 6.16 10.86 16.46
C THR A 253 7.26 9.93 17.02
N ASP A 254 7.09 9.47 18.26
CA ASP A 254 7.93 8.46 18.89
C ASP A 254 7.27 7.09 18.90
N ALA A 255 5.93 7.05 18.95
CA ALA A 255 5.13 5.85 18.77
C ALA A 255 3.79 6.17 18.11
N GLY A 256 3.25 5.21 17.35
CA GLY A 256 1.92 5.30 16.75
C GLY A 256 0.91 4.40 17.44
N VAL A 257 -0.35 4.84 17.50
CA VAL A 257 -1.53 3.98 17.67
C VAL A 257 -2.33 4.04 16.38
N THR A 258 -2.48 2.92 15.70
CA THR A 258 -3.15 2.88 14.39
C THR A 258 -4.37 1.97 14.43
N PHE A 259 -5.39 2.36 13.66
CA PHE A 259 -6.59 1.55 13.44
C PHE A 259 -6.66 0.92 12.04
N SER A 260 -5.60 1.11 11.25
CA SER A 260 -5.40 0.51 9.93
C SER A 260 -3.97 0.00 9.77
N ASP A 261 -3.63 -0.61 8.62
CA ASP A 261 -2.24 -0.90 8.24
C ASP A 261 -1.35 0.36 8.38
N SER A 262 -0.11 0.17 8.86
CA SER A 262 0.86 1.26 9.06
C SER A 262 2.25 0.90 8.52
N ASP A 263 2.87 1.87 7.84
CA ASP A 263 4.23 1.77 7.31
C ASP A 263 5.29 2.21 8.34
N LEU A 264 4.88 2.84 9.45
CA LEU A 264 5.79 3.44 10.44
C LEU A 264 6.82 2.47 11.05
N PRO A 265 6.48 1.21 11.38
CA PRO A 265 7.47 0.27 11.91
C PRO A 265 8.57 -0.06 10.90
N ALA A 266 8.28 -0.03 9.60
CA ALA A 266 9.30 -0.20 8.56
C ALA A 266 10.32 0.94 8.54
N PHE A 267 9.91 2.13 9.03
CA PHE A 267 10.74 3.32 9.19
C PHE A 267 11.43 3.41 10.56
N GLY A 268 11.15 2.47 11.47
CA GLY A 268 11.74 2.41 12.81
C GLY A 268 10.93 3.10 13.91
N ILE A 269 9.66 3.45 13.65
CA ILE A 269 8.76 4.02 14.66
C ILE A 269 7.82 2.91 15.17
N PRO A 270 7.83 2.56 16.47
CA PRO A 270 6.94 1.54 17.03
C PRO A 270 5.47 1.89 16.83
N VAL A 271 4.64 0.85 16.64
CA VAL A 271 3.19 1.00 16.47
C VAL A 271 2.43 -0.03 17.30
N VAL A 272 1.44 0.46 18.03
CA VAL A 272 0.35 -0.31 18.61
C VAL A 272 -0.80 -0.35 17.58
N GLN A 273 -1.08 -1.53 17.03
CA GLN A 273 -2.19 -1.78 16.11
C GLN A 273 -3.44 -2.10 16.95
N ALA A 274 -4.37 -1.16 17.01
CA ALA A 274 -5.62 -1.30 17.75
C ALA A 274 -6.80 -1.70 16.84
N GLY A 275 -6.84 -1.22 15.60
CA GLY A 275 -7.91 -1.56 14.64
C GLY A 275 -7.52 -2.69 13.68
N TRP A 276 -8.44 -3.00 12.77
CA TRP A 276 -8.22 -4.06 11.77
C TRP A 276 -7.11 -3.69 10.77
N SER A 277 -6.28 -4.68 10.45
CA SER A 277 -5.16 -4.51 9.53
C SER A 277 -4.89 -5.83 8.81
N VAL A 278 -4.77 -5.79 7.49
CA VAL A 278 -4.48 -6.98 6.69
C VAL A 278 -3.15 -7.60 7.14
N GLY A 279 -2.16 -6.75 7.43
CA GLY A 279 -0.84 -7.17 7.88
C GLY A 279 -0.72 -7.42 9.37
N GLY A 280 -1.79 -7.29 10.15
CA GLY A 280 -1.74 -7.32 11.62
C GLY A 280 -1.13 -8.60 12.19
N ALA A 281 -1.24 -9.73 11.49
CA ALA A 281 -0.66 -11.01 11.90
C ALA A 281 0.74 -11.31 11.31
N CYS A 282 1.36 -10.37 10.57
CA CYS A 282 2.72 -10.56 10.04
C CYS A 282 3.83 -10.24 11.06
N GLY A 283 3.48 -9.78 12.27
CA GLY A 283 4.41 -9.52 13.37
C GLY A 283 5.22 -8.22 13.24
N GLY A 284 4.78 -7.27 12.40
CA GLY A 284 5.42 -5.96 12.24
C GLY A 284 4.98 -4.90 13.25
N THR A 285 3.94 -5.17 14.05
CA THR A 285 3.31 -4.25 15.01
C THR A 285 2.97 -4.97 16.31
N HIS A 286 2.72 -4.22 17.37
CA HIS A 286 2.16 -4.75 18.62
C HIS A 286 0.63 -4.69 18.54
N VAL A 287 -0.04 -5.84 18.51
CA VAL A 287 -1.50 -5.89 18.31
C VAL A 287 -2.22 -5.85 19.65
N ALA A 288 -3.08 -4.86 19.85
CA ALA A 288 -4.01 -4.78 20.96
C ALA A 288 -5.36 -5.31 20.53
N ARG A 289 -5.93 -6.29 21.25
CA ARG A 289 -7.26 -6.84 20.94
C ARG A 289 -8.34 -6.31 21.87
N GLN A 290 -7.94 -5.77 23.01
CA GLN A 290 -8.83 -5.29 24.05
C GLN A 290 -8.33 -3.95 24.61
N ALA A 291 -9.22 -3.20 25.25
CA ALA A 291 -8.88 -1.93 25.89
C ALA A 291 -7.78 -2.05 26.95
N SER A 292 -7.71 -3.19 27.67
CA SER A 292 -6.63 -3.47 28.62
C SER A 292 -5.27 -3.62 27.94
N ASP A 293 -5.22 -4.25 26.77
CA ASP A 293 -3.98 -4.46 26.02
C ASP A 293 -3.41 -3.11 25.56
N ILE A 294 -4.29 -2.19 25.11
CA ILE A 294 -3.91 -0.83 24.74
C ILE A 294 -3.21 -0.14 25.91
N ARG A 295 -3.81 -0.17 27.10
CA ARG A 295 -3.23 0.50 28.28
C ARG A 295 -1.86 -0.07 28.63
N LEU A 296 -1.74 -1.39 28.69
CA LEU A 296 -0.47 -2.07 28.99
C LEU A 296 0.63 -1.74 27.97
N LEU A 297 0.30 -1.76 26.68
CA LEU A 297 1.26 -1.44 25.62
C LEU A 297 1.66 0.03 25.65
N LEU A 298 0.73 0.94 25.94
CA LEU A 298 1.03 2.37 26.05
C LEU A 298 1.88 2.70 27.29
N ASP A 299 1.60 2.06 28.43
CA ASP A 299 2.46 2.12 29.62
C ASP A 299 3.88 1.67 29.29
N GLU A 300 4.02 0.57 28.53
CA GLU A 300 5.32 0.06 28.10
C GLU A 300 6.03 1.01 27.13
N VAL A 301 5.32 1.60 26.16
CA VAL A 301 5.85 2.60 25.22
C VAL A 301 6.47 3.77 25.99
N VAL A 302 5.73 4.34 26.94
CA VAL A 302 6.19 5.47 27.75
C VAL A 302 7.41 5.04 28.59
N ALA A 303 7.30 3.92 29.31
CA ALA A 303 8.36 3.46 30.20
C ALA A 303 9.67 3.11 29.47
N LYS A 304 9.61 2.57 28.25
CA LYS A 304 10.81 2.34 27.43
C LYS A 304 11.36 3.65 26.87
N HIS A 305 10.51 4.56 26.41
CA HIS A 305 10.97 5.86 25.91
C HIS A 305 11.72 6.66 26.99
N ASP A 306 11.24 6.65 28.23
CA ASP A 306 11.90 7.32 29.36
C ASP A 306 13.32 6.78 29.64
N LYS A 307 13.60 5.54 29.22
CA LYS A 307 14.92 4.91 29.30
C LYS A 307 15.77 5.12 28.04
N GLY A 308 15.24 5.80 27.02
CA GLY A 308 15.85 5.91 25.69
C GLY A 308 15.78 4.62 24.87
N GLU A 309 14.88 3.71 25.23
CA GLU A 309 14.65 2.42 24.56
C GLU A 309 13.41 2.48 23.65
N SER A 310 13.29 1.53 22.72
CA SER A 310 12.10 1.37 21.87
C SER A 310 11.43 0.03 22.16
N ILE A 311 10.10 -0.01 22.08
CA ILE A 311 9.37 -1.29 22.07
C ILE A 311 9.47 -2.01 20.71
N LEU A 312 9.99 -1.36 19.66
CA LEU A 312 10.16 -1.96 18.35
C LEU A 312 11.44 -2.79 18.30
N GLU A 313 11.28 -4.11 18.33
CA GLU A 313 12.42 -5.02 18.25
C GLU A 313 13.00 -5.10 16.81
N PRO A 314 14.29 -5.44 16.64
CA PRO A 314 14.91 -5.56 15.31
C PRO A 314 14.16 -6.52 14.37
N GLU A 315 13.68 -7.65 14.89
CA GLU A 315 12.90 -8.61 14.10
C GLU A 315 11.56 -8.01 13.65
N GLN A 316 10.86 -7.29 14.53
CA GLN A 316 9.59 -6.63 14.18
C GLN A 316 9.79 -5.59 13.08
N ARG A 317 10.88 -4.83 13.13
CA ARG A 317 11.24 -3.88 12.07
C ARG A 317 11.52 -4.59 10.74
N GLU A 318 12.23 -5.72 10.76
CA GLU A 318 12.48 -6.53 9.56
C GLU A 318 11.16 -7.06 8.98
N ARG A 319 10.29 -7.60 9.83
CA ARG A 319 8.94 -8.08 9.46
C ARG A 319 8.10 -6.97 8.84
N ALA A 320 8.10 -5.78 9.42
CA ALA A 320 7.38 -4.63 8.88
C ALA A 320 7.91 -4.20 7.50
N ARG A 321 9.22 -4.24 7.28
CA ARG A 321 9.84 -3.94 5.98
C ARG A 321 9.47 -4.99 4.92
N LEU A 322 9.48 -6.26 5.29
CA LEU A 322 9.05 -7.34 4.40
C LEU A 322 7.55 -7.26 4.09
N TRP A 323 6.70 -6.93 5.07
CA TRP A 323 5.28 -6.70 4.84
C TRP A 323 5.04 -5.53 3.88
N LEU A 324 5.74 -4.41 4.09
CA LEU A 324 5.67 -3.26 3.20
C LEU A 324 6.12 -3.62 1.77
N TRP A 325 7.21 -4.38 1.64
CA TRP A 325 7.66 -4.90 0.35
C TRP A 325 6.64 -5.85 -0.29
N LEU A 326 6.06 -6.76 0.49
CA LEU A 326 5.06 -7.69 0.00
C LEU A 326 3.88 -6.92 -0.56
N ARG A 327 3.31 -5.96 0.19
CA ARG A 327 2.19 -5.14 -0.31
C ARG A 327 2.54 -4.33 -1.56
N ARG A 328 3.71 -3.69 -1.61
CA ARG A 328 4.05 -2.76 -2.71
C ARG A 328 4.74 -3.41 -3.91
N CYS A 329 5.20 -4.66 -3.79
CA CYS A 329 5.97 -5.32 -4.85
C CYS A 329 5.61 -6.79 -5.01
N GLY A 330 5.47 -7.53 -3.91
CA GLY A 330 5.21 -8.97 -3.94
C GLY A 330 3.76 -9.33 -4.25
N ALA A 331 2.81 -8.46 -3.93
CA ALA A 331 1.37 -8.61 -4.13
C ALA A 331 0.81 -7.64 -5.18
N ASP A 332 1.66 -6.74 -5.71
CA ASP A 332 1.32 -5.84 -6.81
C ASP A 332 1.65 -6.55 -8.13
N VAL A 333 0.63 -7.13 -8.77
CA VAL A 333 0.81 -7.89 -10.02
C VAL A 333 0.86 -6.91 -11.19
N PRO A 334 2.01 -6.76 -11.88
CA PRO A 334 2.08 -5.94 -13.06
C PRO A 334 1.29 -6.64 -14.16
N THR A 335 0.42 -5.93 -14.84
CA THR A 335 -0.34 -6.44 -15.99
C THR A 335 -0.29 -5.40 -17.08
N GLN A 336 -0.16 -5.82 -18.33
CA GLN A 336 -0.22 -4.90 -19.45
C GLN A 336 -1.66 -4.47 -19.71
N LEU A 337 -2.64 -5.23 -19.22
CA LEU A 337 -4.06 -4.96 -19.41
C LEU A 337 -4.57 -3.75 -18.64
N LEU A 338 -3.98 -3.46 -17.48
CA LEU A 338 -4.42 -2.37 -16.62
C LEU A 338 -3.33 -1.30 -16.54
N PRO A 339 -3.60 -0.06 -17.00
CA PRO A 339 -2.71 1.04 -16.75
C PRO A 339 -2.50 1.27 -15.24
N HIS A 340 -1.34 1.85 -14.92
CA HIS A 340 -1.04 2.36 -13.59
C HIS A 340 -2.04 3.44 -13.16
N TRP A 341 -2.28 3.54 -11.86
CA TRP A 341 -3.28 4.45 -11.29
C TRP A 341 -3.02 5.93 -11.61
N GLU A 342 -1.75 6.29 -11.74
CA GLU A 342 -1.20 7.63 -11.97
C GLU A 342 -1.63 8.26 -13.30
N HIS A 343 -2.19 7.48 -14.23
CA HIS A 343 -2.75 8.01 -15.47
C HIS A 343 -3.97 8.92 -15.25
N GLY A 344 -4.60 8.90 -14.07
CA GLY A 344 -5.64 9.85 -13.68
C GLY A 344 -6.77 9.98 -14.71
N VAL A 345 -6.97 11.17 -15.27
CA VAL A 345 -8.03 11.45 -16.26
C VAL A 345 -7.80 10.76 -17.61
N ASP A 346 -6.56 10.42 -17.95
CA ASP A 346 -6.20 9.73 -19.20
C ASP A 346 -6.35 8.21 -19.11
N TYR A 347 -6.81 7.68 -17.97
CA TYR A 347 -6.87 6.24 -17.71
C TYR A 347 -7.66 5.48 -18.78
N ALA A 348 -8.82 5.98 -19.20
CA ALA A 348 -9.65 5.33 -20.22
C ALA A 348 -8.93 5.25 -21.58
N ARG A 349 -8.19 6.29 -21.95
CA ARG A 349 -7.39 6.32 -23.18
C ARG A 349 -6.23 5.34 -23.11
N ALA A 350 -5.48 5.36 -22.01
CA ALA A 350 -4.35 4.45 -21.80
C ALA A 350 -4.83 2.99 -21.82
N LEU A 351 -5.94 2.69 -21.15
CA LEU A 351 -6.54 1.37 -21.14
C LEU A 351 -6.94 0.93 -22.55
N ALA A 352 -7.61 1.79 -23.31
CA ALA A 352 -7.97 1.48 -24.69
C ALA A 352 -6.73 1.11 -25.53
N VAL A 353 -5.64 1.90 -25.43
CA VAL A 353 -4.37 1.62 -26.13
C VAL A 353 -3.79 0.28 -25.71
N ASN A 354 -3.75 -0.02 -24.41
CA ASN A 354 -3.23 -1.28 -23.92
C ASN A 354 -4.00 -2.47 -24.51
N LEU A 355 -5.33 -2.43 -24.51
CA LEU A 355 -6.17 -3.52 -25.03
C LEU A 355 -5.98 -3.79 -26.54
N TRP A 356 -5.54 -2.80 -27.31
CA TRP A 356 -5.21 -3.00 -28.73
C TRP A 356 -3.89 -3.74 -28.96
N HIS A 357 -3.01 -3.76 -27.97
CA HIS A 357 -1.62 -4.21 -28.15
C HIS A 357 -1.25 -5.41 -27.29
N VAL A 358 -2.05 -5.78 -26.31
CA VAL A 358 -1.77 -6.92 -25.42
C VAL A 358 -2.24 -8.22 -26.06
N GLU A 359 -1.41 -9.25 -25.98
CA GLU A 359 -1.78 -10.63 -26.30
C GLU A 359 -2.41 -11.30 -25.06
N ARG A 360 -3.55 -11.97 -25.25
CA ARG A 360 -4.35 -12.53 -24.15
C ARG A 360 -3.62 -13.61 -23.34
N ASP A 361 -2.81 -14.43 -24.01
CA ASP A 361 -2.21 -15.61 -23.40
C ASP A 361 -0.89 -15.32 -22.66
N GLY A 362 -0.37 -14.10 -22.79
CA GLY A 362 0.92 -13.68 -22.22
C GLY A 362 0.83 -12.88 -20.93
N ASP A 363 -0.37 -12.46 -20.49
CA ASP A 363 -0.48 -11.55 -19.36
C ASP A 363 -0.32 -12.29 -18.01
N PRO A 364 0.62 -11.85 -17.14
CA PRO A 364 0.90 -12.51 -15.87
C PRO A 364 -0.28 -12.52 -14.90
N LEU A 365 -1.29 -11.66 -15.07
CA LEU A 365 -2.47 -11.62 -14.22
C LEU A 365 -3.21 -12.96 -14.19
N TYR A 366 -3.44 -13.58 -15.36
CA TYR A 366 -4.19 -14.82 -15.44
C TYR A 366 -3.48 -15.95 -14.68
N SER A 367 -2.15 -16.06 -14.84
CA SER A 367 -1.35 -17.03 -14.08
C SER A 367 -1.36 -16.77 -12.57
N ALA A 368 -1.38 -15.50 -12.16
CA ALA A 368 -1.45 -15.13 -10.75
C ALA A 368 -2.81 -15.46 -10.14
N ILE A 369 -3.91 -15.20 -10.87
CA ILE A 369 -5.27 -15.56 -10.44
C ILE A 369 -5.44 -17.07 -10.38
N ALA A 370 -4.99 -17.81 -11.40
CA ALA A 370 -5.03 -19.27 -11.39
C ALA A 370 -4.28 -19.84 -10.19
N ARG A 371 -3.06 -19.36 -9.93
CA ARG A 371 -2.27 -19.77 -8.77
C ARG A 371 -2.98 -19.47 -7.45
N MET A 372 -3.48 -18.24 -7.29
CA MET A 372 -4.22 -17.83 -6.08
C MET A 372 -5.43 -18.74 -5.85
N TRP A 373 -6.16 -19.06 -6.92
CA TRP A 373 -7.38 -19.85 -6.87
C TRP A 373 -7.14 -21.33 -6.58
N GLU A 374 -6.24 -21.98 -7.32
CA GLU A 374 -5.93 -23.40 -7.20
C GLU A 374 -5.31 -23.73 -5.84
N ARG A 375 -4.44 -22.83 -5.35
CA ARG A 375 -3.68 -23.04 -4.12
C ARG A 375 -4.35 -22.43 -2.90
N ARG A 376 -5.51 -21.79 -3.10
CA ARG A 376 -6.28 -21.10 -2.06
C ARG A 376 -5.42 -20.08 -1.30
N GLU A 377 -4.62 -19.30 -2.03
CA GLU A 377 -3.76 -18.26 -1.45
C GLU A 377 -4.59 -17.05 -1.03
N PRO A 378 -4.35 -16.45 0.14
CA PRO A 378 -5.21 -15.39 0.67
C PRO A 378 -5.00 -14.03 -0.02
N MET A 379 -4.01 -13.93 -0.89
CA MET A 379 -3.70 -12.71 -1.63
C MET A 379 -3.16 -13.06 -3.02
N LEU A 380 -3.42 -12.16 -3.95
CA LEU A 380 -2.81 -12.18 -5.27
C LEU A 380 -1.32 -11.85 -5.12
N THR A 381 -0.47 -12.69 -5.70
CA THR A 381 0.98 -12.50 -5.65
C THR A 381 1.56 -12.33 -7.05
N ARG A 382 2.63 -11.54 -7.16
CA ARG A 382 3.43 -11.41 -8.38
C ARG A 382 4.35 -12.61 -8.56
N PHE A 383 4.92 -13.09 -7.47
CA PHE A 383 5.89 -14.18 -7.47
C PHE A 383 5.23 -15.47 -7.02
N ASP A 384 5.70 -16.60 -7.55
CA ASP A 384 5.37 -17.90 -6.97
C ASP A 384 6.29 -18.15 -5.76
N PHE A 385 5.83 -17.83 -4.56
CA PHE A 385 6.60 -18.04 -3.33
C PHE A 385 6.73 -19.52 -2.92
N ARG A 386 6.12 -20.46 -3.66
CA ARG A 386 6.38 -21.89 -3.48
C ARG A 386 7.52 -22.38 -4.36
N ASP A 387 7.89 -21.62 -5.39
CA ASP A 387 9.10 -21.85 -6.17
C ASP A 387 10.29 -21.20 -5.42
N PRO A 388 11.33 -21.98 -5.04
CA PRO A 388 12.54 -21.43 -4.44
C PRO A 388 13.18 -20.31 -5.25
N ALA A 389 13.02 -20.31 -6.59
CA ALA A 389 13.49 -19.26 -7.48
C ALA A 389 12.52 -18.07 -7.62
N GLY A 390 11.28 -18.20 -7.14
CA GLY A 390 10.23 -17.20 -7.27
C GLY A 390 10.58 -15.80 -6.74
N PRO A 391 11.11 -15.64 -5.51
CA PRO A 391 11.56 -14.34 -5.03
C PRO A 391 12.92 -13.92 -5.61
N TYR A 392 13.66 -14.85 -6.26
CA TYR A 392 14.88 -14.56 -7.01
C TYR A 392 14.54 -14.10 -8.42
N VAL A 393 13.75 -13.03 -8.55
CA VAL A 393 13.88 -12.26 -9.80
C VAL A 393 15.30 -11.72 -9.79
N ARG A 394 16.12 -12.22 -10.72
CA ARG A 394 17.45 -11.70 -11.03
C ARG A 394 17.35 -10.18 -11.07
N GLY A 395 17.72 -9.53 -9.98
CA GLY A 395 18.06 -8.13 -10.03
C GLY A 395 19.09 -8.03 -11.15
N HIS A 396 18.84 -7.15 -12.11
CA HIS A 396 19.78 -6.72 -13.14
C HIS A 396 21.18 -7.27 -12.85
N GLU A 397 21.57 -8.33 -13.57
CA GLU A 397 23.00 -8.48 -13.80
C GLU A 397 23.45 -7.11 -14.32
N PRO A 398 24.44 -6.47 -13.69
CA PRO A 398 24.98 -5.23 -14.25
C PRO A 398 25.34 -5.60 -15.68
N PHE A 399 24.72 -4.91 -16.65
CA PHE A 399 24.96 -5.09 -18.09
C PHE A 399 26.42 -5.49 -18.29
N ALA A 400 26.66 -6.78 -18.51
CA ALA A 400 27.97 -7.23 -18.93
C ALA A 400 28.19 -6.50 -20.24
N ARG A 401 29.23 -5.66 -20.29
CA ARG A 401 29.59 -4.91 -21.50
C ARG A 401 29.62 -5.92 -22.65
N PRO A 402 28.88 -5.70 -23.75
CA PRO A 402 28.97 -6.58 -24.89
C PRO A 402 30.36 -6.40 -25.50
N GLY A 403 31.21 -7.42 -25.32
CA GLY A 403 32.54 -7.44 -25.91
C GLY A 403 33.58 -8.15 -25.07
N GLN A 404 33.41 -9.45 -24.84
CA GLN A 404 34.55 -10.37 -24.67
C GLN A 404 34.06 -11.81 -24.81
N ALA A 405 33.77 -12.20 -26.05
CA ALA A 405 33.78 -13.60 -26.45
C ALA A 405 35.02 -13.82 -27.31
N GLY A 406 35.90 -14.71 -26.85
CA GLY A 406 36.84 -15.44 -27.70
C GLY A 406 38.24 -14.86 -27.84
N HIS A 407 39.11 -15.13 -26.87
CA HIS A 407 40.49 -15.48 -27.19
C HIS A 407 40.95 -16.65 -26.30
N GLN A 408 41.29 -17.76 -26.96
CA GLN A 408 41.94 -18.92 -26.38
C GLN A 408 43.27 -18.52 -25.72
N PRO A 409 43.67 -19.14 -24.60
CA PRO A 409 44.95 -18.85 -23.97
C PRO A 409 46.09 -19.53 -24.74
N PHE A 410 46.91 -18.71 -25.40
CA PHE A 410 48.27 -19.11 -25.79
C PHE A 410 49.14 -19.19 -24.53
N ALA A 411 49.82 -20.31 -24.32
CA ALA A 411 50.75 -20.50 -23.22
C ALA A 411 52.01 -19.62 -23.40
N PRO A 412 52.49 -18.92 -22.35
CA PRO A 412 53.77 -18.23 -22.42
C PRO A 412 54.93 -19.19 -22.07
N PRO A 413 56.11 -19.04 -22.70
CA PRO A 413 57.34 -19.68 -22.26
C PRO A 413 57.93 -18.96 -21.04
N GLY A 414 58.75 -19.71 -20.29
CA GLY A 414 59.36 -19.32 -19.01
C GLY A 414 60.41 -18.19 -19.06
N PRO A 415 61.11 -17.96 -17.92
CA PRO A 415 61.45 -16.62 -17.45
C PRO A 415 62.90 -16.19 -17.70
N ALA A 416 63.08 -14.88 -17.87
CA ALA A 416 64.29 -14.10 -17.63
C ALA A 416 63.81 -12.63 -17.56
N GLY A 417 64.18 -11.74 -16.66
CA GLY A 417 65.21 -11.60 -15.64
C GLY A 417 65.30 -10.08 -15.38
N HIS A 418 65.66 -9.69 -14.15
CA HIS A 418 66.01 -8.32 -13.71
C HIS A 418 64.89 -7.28 -13.43
N GLU A 419 64.55 -7.19 -12.13
CA GLU A 419 64.65 -6.03 -11.19
C GLU A 419 65.04 -4.60 -11.69
N PRO A 420 64.90 -3.52 -10.89
CA PRO A 420 63.66 -2.87 -10.41
C PRO A 420 63.73 -1.33 -10.63
N PHE A 421 62.62 -0.59 -10.66
CA PHE A 421 62.71 0.87 -10.46
C PHE A 421 61.48 1.44 -9.75
N ALA A 422 61.76 2.17 -8.67
CA ALA A 422 60.83 2.80 -7.73
C ALA A 422 60.43 4.24 -8.21
N PRO A 423 59.46 4.90 -7.56
CA PRO A 423 58.52 5.87 -8.15
C PRO A 423 58.96 7.35 -8.02
N PRO A 424 58.21 8.27 -8.64
CA PRO A 424 57.61 9.39 -7.87
C PRO A 424 56.20 9.74 -8.42
N GLY A 425 55.29 10.47 -7.77
CA GLY A 425 55.30 11.31 -6.58
C GLY A 425 53.90 11.94 -6.44
N HIS A 426 53.64 12.49 -5.26
CA HIS A 426 52.39 13.13 -4.81
C HIS A 426 51.90 14.29 -5.70
N GLU A 427 50.57 14.49 -5.81
CA GLU A 427 49.86 15.57 -5.09
C GLU A 427 48.31 15.48 -5.22
N PRO A 428 47.55 15.93 -4.19
CA PRO A 428 46.09 15.90 -4.14
C PRO A 428 45.43 17.24 -4.52
N PHE A 429 44.33 17.19 -5.27
CA PHE A 429 43.51 18.37 -5.59
C PHE A 429 42.39 18.58 -4.55
N ALA A 430 42.35 19.78 -3.96
CA ALA A 430 41.26 20.29 -3.13
C ALA A 430 40.33 21.23 -3.96
N PRO A 431 39.05 21.39 -3.59
CA PRO A 431 38.09 22.23 -4.31
C PRO A 431 38.03 23.68 -3.78
N PRO A 432 37.59 24.67 -4.59
CA PRO A 432 37.39 26.03 -4.11
C PRO A 432 36.00 26.28 -3.48
N VAL A 433 36.00 27.25 -2.56
CA VAL A 433 34.86 27.77 -1.77
C VAL A 433 34.59 29.24 -2.18
N SER A 434 33.37 29.73 -1.89
CA SER A 434 32.94 31.15 -1.71
C SER A 434 32.58 31.94 -2.98
N ALA A 435 31.63 32.89 -3.01
CA ALA A 435 30.65 33.45 -2.06
C ALA A 435 29.74 34.47 -2.81
N GLY A 436 28.68 34.97 -2.15
CA GLY A 436 27.99 36.24 -2.48
C GLY A 436 26.45 36.13 -2.52
N HIS A 437 25.72 36.42 -1.44
CA HIS A 437 25.12 37.72 -1.06
C HIS A 437 24.17 38.36 -2.09
N HIS A 438 22.88 38.44 -1.74
CA HIS A 438 22.07 39.66 -1.94
C HIS A 438 20.90 39.74 -0.95
N GLU A 439 20.67 40.99 -0.53
CA GLU A 439 19.80 41.50 0.53
C GLU A 439 18.29 41.53 0.21
N GLU A 440 17.56 41.82 1.28
CA GLU A 440 16.14 42.05 1.53
C GLU A 440 15.47 43.14 0.69
N HIS A 441 14.14 43.04 0.45
CA HIS A 441 13.07 43.96 0.91
C HIS A 441 11.67 43.68 0.27
N PRO A 442 10.55 44.26 0.74
CA PRO A 442 9.36 43.48 1.12
C PRO A 442 8.03 43.86 0.40
N MET A 443 6.97 43.17 0.81
CA MET A 443 5.53 43.52 0.78
C MET A 443 4.84 43.84 -0.57
N SER A 444 3.83 43.03 -0.89
CA SER A 444 2.66 43.46 -1.65
C SER A 444 1.44 42.62 -1.29
N SER A 445 0.54 43.25 -0.54
CA SER A 445 -0.87 42.94 -0.31
C SER A 445 -1.68 42.74 -1.59
N PHE A 446 -2.56 41.72 -1.65
CA PHE A 446 -3.79 41.70 -2.46
C PHE A 446 -4.77 40.73 -1.76
N HIS A 447 -5.78 41.24 -1.07
CA HIS A 447 -7.15 41.53 -1.53
C HIS A 447 -8.11 40.33 -1.40
N ASP A 448 -8.94 40.38 -0.37
CA ASP A 448 -10.23 39.70 -0.28
C ASP A 448 -11.15 40.11 -1.44
N PRO A 449 -12.10 39.25 -1.79
CA PRO A 449 -13.48 39.71 -1.72
C PRO A 449 -14.39 38.77 -0.93
N GLU A 450 -15.17 39.43 -0.08
CA GLU A 450 -16.40 38.95 0.54
C GLU A 450 -17.36 38.33 -0.47
N GLY A 451 -18.01 37.24 -0.06
CA GLY A 451 -19.12 36.61 -0.77
C GLY A 451 -20.04 35.93 0.22
N SER A 452 -20.74 36.76 1.01
CA SER A 452 -21.78 36.35 1.94
C SER A 452 -22.97 35.70 1.21
N PHE A 453 -23.40 34.52 1.66
CA PHE A 453 -24.77 34.04 1.44
C PHE A 453 -25.37 33.60 2.77
N VAL A 454 -26.30 34.41 3.23
CA VAL A 454 -27.22 34.16 4.33
C VAL A 454 -28.39 33.37 3.77
N THR A 455 -28.65 32.17 4.29
CA THR A 455 -29.97 31.54 4.19
C THR A 455 -30.54 31.34 5.58
N ARG A 456 -31.49 32.21 5.94
CA ARG A 456 -32.40 32.04 7.06
C ARG A 456 -33.43 30.95 6.73
N SER A 457 -33.54 29.98 7.64
CA SER A 457 -34.78 29.25 7.98
C SER A 457 -35.85 30.28 8.36
N THR A 458 -37.15 30.17 8.05
CA THR A 458 -38.20 29.20 8.46
C THR A 458 -39.53 29.71 7.85
N PRO A 459 -40.70 29.05 8.00
CA PRO A 459 -41.03 27.82 8.72
C PRO A 459 -41.42 26.62 7.84
#